data_AF-A0A2Z4WD44-F1
#
_entry.id   AF-A0A2Z4WD44-F1
#
_cell.length_a   1.000
_cell.length_b   1.000
_cell.length_c   1.000
_cell.angle_alpha   90.00
_cell.angle_beta   90.00
_cell.angle_gamma   90.00
#
_symmetry.space_group_name_H-M   'P 1'
#
loop_
_entity.id
_entity.type
_entity.pdbx_description
1 polymer ?
#
loop_
_entity_poly.entity_id
_entity_poly.type
_entity_poly.pdbx_seq_one_letter_code
_entity_poly.pdbx_strand_id
1 'polypeptide(L)'
;MIKYSIITYFKVRWKKWIKVTLILFFIFILLRRIIPDVFNVPSGGKLKIWDFVFSCLSEPIIFILVIPILYVYLISDIIISDCKAGYINFILSRSNNRVEYFLSKVIIILLTSNLFILLCLIILVSIGMLYRMPFAGGNYNIVYIAIKSGEGVLGLLAKQYGLMVLELQFMGTFMIIMSLVLRHSIYNYIILFLFIVESHHTIFNSHKRLPISVLSQSSIYFHIPYHKYVVIKDVSDVPNIFTVQYSTIFLVVLISICIAMGCIRAKKMCLSSEE
;
A
#
# COMPACT_ATOMS: atom_id res chain seq x y z
N MET A 1 20.30 9.62 15.43
CA MET A 1 20.58 8.86 14.19
C MET A 1 19.46 8.94 13.13
N ILE A 2 18.20 9.05 13.56
CA ILE A 2 17.02 9.05 12.68
C ILE A 2 17.06 10.13 11.58
N LYS A 3 17.29 11.41 11.94
CA LYS A 3 17.31 12.53 10.98
C LYS A 3 18.31 12.31 9.84
N TYR A 4 19.52 11.87 10.16
CA TYR A 4 20.56 11.58 9.16
C TYR A 4 20.12 10.48 8.20
N SER A 5 19.55 9.38 8.72
CA SER A 5 19.09 8.25 7.90
C SER A 5 17.99 8.66 6.91
N ILE A 6 17.05 9.51 7.35
CA ILE A 6 15.98 10.05 6.50
C ILE A 6 16.57 10.91 5.38
N ILE A 7 17.43 11.88 5.70
CA ILE A 7 18.01 12.80 4.71
C ILE A 7 18.83 12.02 3.67
N THR A 8 19.68 11.10 4.13
CA THR A 8 20.53 10.28 3.25
C THR A 8 19.68 9.42 2.32
N TYR A 9 18.58 8.83 2.81
CA TYR A 9 17.68 8.03 1.99
C TYR A 9 17.11 8.84 0.81
N PHE A 10 16.49 9.99 1.06
CA PHE A 10 15.87 10.79 0.00
C PHE A 10 16.91 11.41 -0.95
N LYS A 11 18.07 11.84 -0.44
CA LYS A 11 19.15 12.40 -1.27
C LYS A 11 19.72 11.39 -2.26
N VAL A 12 19.85 10.13 -1.87
CA VAL A 12 20.42 9.08 -2.74
C VAL A 12 19.39 8.50 -3.70
N ARG A 13 18.10 8.45 -3.30
CA ARG A 13 17.08 7.63 -3.99
C ARG A 13 16.09 8.42 -4.86
N TRP A 14 16.25 9.74 -5.01
CA TRP A 14 15.33 10.57 -5.82
C TRP A 14 15.09 10.05 -7.25
N LYS A 15 16.11 9.44 -7.89
CA LYS A 15 15.96 8.85 -9.24
C LYS A 15 14.96 7.69 -9.29
N LYS A 16 14.86 6.88 -8.24
CA LYS A 16 13.87 5.79 -8.17
C LYS A 16 12.46 6.36 -8.07
N TRP A 17 12.26 7.41 -7.27
CA TRP A 17 10.99 8.11 -7.16
C TRP A 17 10.53 8.61 -8.54
N ILE A 18 11.40 9.24 -9.33
CA ILE A 18 11.04 9.68 -10.69
C ILE A 18 10.62 8.51 -11.58
N LYS A 19 11.36 7.40 -11.58
CA LYS A 19 11.00 6.22 -12.39
C LYS A 19 9.62 5.68 -12.01
N VAL A 20 9.37 5.54 -10.70
CA VAL A 20 8.08 5.09 -10.16
C VAL A 20 6.96 6.05 -10.53
N THR A 21 7.18 7.36 -10.42
CA THR A 21 6.22 8.40 -10.84
C THR A 21 5.84 8.26 -12.31
N LEU A 22 6.83 8.08 -13.20
CA LEU A 22 6.58 7.90 -14.62
C LEU A 22 5.76 6.63 -14.90
N ILE A 23 6.13 5.50 -14.29
CA ILE A 23 5.41 4.23 -14.47
C ILE A 23 3.96 4.37 -13.98
N LEU A 24 3.74 4.93 -12.78
CA LEU A 24 2.39 5.17 -12.24
C LEU A 24 1.56 6.09 -13.16
N PHE A 25 2.18 7.16 -13.67
CA PHE A 25 1.52 8.09 -14.59
C PHE A 25 1.02 7.37 -15.85
N PHE A 26 1.86 6.53 -16.49
CA PHE A 26 1.44 5.75 -17.66
C PHE A 26 0.35 4.73 -17.32
N ILE A 27 0.49 3.99 -16.21
CA ILE A 27 -0.51 3.01 -15.80
C ILE A 27 -1.87 3.67 -15.53
N PHE A 28 -1.90 4.81 -14.84
CA PHE A 28 -3.16 5.52 -14.56
C PHE A 28 -3.78 6.14 -15.82
N ILE A 29 -2.99 6.54 -16.82
CA ILE A 29 -3.52 6.92 -18.14
C ILE A 29 -4.19 5.72 -18.83
N LEU A 30 -3.58 4.53 -18.76
CA LEU A 30 -4.16 3.33 -19.35
C LEU A 30 -5.46 2.94 -18.65
N LEU A 31 -5.48 2.98 -17.31
CA LEU A 31 -6.68 2.68 -16.52
C LEU A 31 -7.86 3.60 -16.84
N ARG A 32 -7.61 4.87 -17.14
CA ARG A 32 -8.66 5.80 -17.58
C ARG A 32 -9.41 5.30 -18.80
N ARG A 33 -8.81 4.45 -19.66
CA ARG A 33 -9.52 3.86 -20.82
C ARG A 33 -10.43 2.70 -20.42
N ILE A 34 -10.09 1.98 -19.36
CA ILE A 34 -10.78 0.76 -18.92
C ILE A 34 -11.93 1.11 -17.95
N ILE A 35 -11.71 2.10 -17.08
CA ILE A 35 -12.64 2.49 -16.01
C ILE A 35 -14.04 2.85 -16.54
N PRO A 36 -14.23 3.69 -17.57
CA PRO A 36 -15.57 4.03 -18.05
C PRO A 36 -16.44 2.82 -18.40
N ASP A 37 -15.83 1.78 -18.98
CA ASP A 37 -16.50 0.53 -19.35
C ASP A 37 -16.82 -0.32 -18.12
N VAL A 38 -15.92 -0.35 -17.13
CA VAL A 38 -16.13 -1.04 -15.84
C VAL A 38 -17.26 -0.40 -15.02
N PHE A 39 -17.44 0.92 -15.14
CA PHE A 39 -18.40 1.68 -14.33
C PHE A 39 -19.72 2.02 -15.03
N ASN A 40 -19.97 1.44 -16.22
CA ASN A 40 -21.20 1.65 -16.99
C ASN A 40 -21.60 3.13 -17.08
N VAL A 41 -20.63 4.03 -17.29
CA VAL A 41 -20.93 5.45 -17.46
C VAL A 41 -21.81 5.57 -18.70
N PRO A 42 -23.04 6.12 -18.61
CA PRO A 42 -23.94 6.22 -19.75
C PRO A 42 -23.26 6.92 -20.92
N SER A 43 -23.56 6.51 -22.16
CA SER A 43 -22.99 7.15 -23.35
C SER A 43 -23.24 8.66 -23.32
N GLY A 44 -22.17 9.46 -23.26
CA GLY A 44 -22.23 10.93 -23.12
C GLY A 44 -22.07 11.46 -21.69
N GLY A 45 -22.08 10.59 -20.67
CA GLY A 45 -21.77 10.93 -19.28
C GLY A 45 -20.28 11.25 -19.08
N LYS A 46 -19.98 12.29 -18.30
CA LYS A 46 -18.61 12.67 -17.92
C LYS A 46 -18.28 12.11 -16.54
N LEU A 47 -17.26 11.26 -16.45
CA LEU A 47 -16.69 10.77 -15.18
C LEU A 47 -16.12 11.95 -14.37
N LYS A 48 -16.49 12.06 -13.09
CA LYS A 48 -15.93 13.09 -12.20
C LYS A 48 -14.51 12.73 -11.77
N ILE A 49 -13.73 13.75 -11.39
CA ILE A 49 -12.37 13.56 -10.87
C ILE A 49 -12.36 12.60 -9.66
N TRP A 50 -13.26 12.78 -8.70
CA TRP A 50 -13.28 11.96 -7.49
C TRP A 50 -13.73 10.52 -7.76
N ASP A 51 -14.68 10.33 -8.67
CA ASP A 51 -15.07 9.00 -9.13
C ASP A 51 -13.87 8.31 -9.81
N PHE A 52 -13.14 9.02 -10.67
CA PHE A 52 -11.94 8.50 -11.33
C PHE A 52 -10.83 8.13 -10.33
N VAL A 53 -10.47 9.03 -9.42
CA VAL A 53 -9.42 8.80 -8.41
C VAL A 53 -9.74 7.57 -7.58
N PHE A 54 -10.97 7.48 -7.06
CA PHE A 54 -11.37 6.37 -6.20
C PHE A 54 -11.47 5.06 -6.97
N SER A 55 -11.99 5.09 -8.20
CA SER A 55 -12.06 3.92 -9.06
C SER A 55 -10.67 3.35 -9.35
N CYS A 56 -9.71 4.21 -9.71
CA CYS A 56 -8.32 3.80 -9.92
C CYS A 56 -7.70 3.17 -8.66
N LEU A 57 -7.93 3.77 -7.49
CA LEU A 57 -7.32 3.30 -6.23
C LEU A 57 -8.02 2.09 -5.62
N SER A 58 -9.25 1.80 -6.06
CA SER A 58 -10.05 0.67 -5.57
C SER A 58 -10.05 -0.50 -6.57
N GLU A 59 -9.40 -0.35 -7.72
CA GLU A 59 -9.27 -1.39 -8.74
C GLU A 59 -8.37 -2.55 -8.24
N PRO A 60 -8.88 -3.80 -8.17
CA PRO A 60 -8.15 -5.00 -7.75
C PRO A 60 -6.72 -5.11 -8.25
N ILE A 61 -6.52 -4.91 -9.56
CA ILE A 61 -5.20 -5.07 -10.17
C ILE A 61 -4.20 -4.03 -9.62
N ILE A 62 -4.66 -2.82 -9.27
CA ILE A 62 -3.77 -1.77 -8.79
C ILE A 62 -3.25 -2.06 -7.40
N PHE A 63 -4.12 -2.38 -6.45
CA PHE A 63 -3.70 -2.55 -5.07
C PHE A 63 -3.14 -3.95 -4.77
N ILE A 64 -3.47 -4.99 -5.56
CA ILE A 64 -2.84 -6.32 -5.40
C ILE A 64 -1.46 -6.34 -6.08
N LEU A 65 -1.32 -5.75 -7.27
CA LEU A 65 -0.14 -5.95 -8.10
C LEU A 65 0.72 -4.69 -8.22
N VAL A 66 0.17 -3.62 -8.79
CA VAL A 66 0.97 -2.45 -9.21
C VAL A 66 1.56 -1.72 -8.02
N ILE A 67 0.74 -1.35 -7.04
CA ILE A 67 1.15 -0.59 -5.86
C ILE A 67 2.14 -1.40 -5.00
N PRO A 68 1.85 -2.64 -4.61
CA PRO A 68 2.79 -3.47 -3.85
C PRO A 68 4.15 -3.63 -4.54
N ILE A 69 4.18 -3.93 -5.84
CA ILE A 69 5.45 -4.13 -6.57
C ILE A 69 6.27 -2.83 -6.64
N LEU A 70 5.64 -1.72 -7.03
CA LEU A 70 6.34 -0.45 -7.16
C LEU A 70 6.81 0.08 -5.80
N TYR A 71 6.00 -0.10 -4.76
CA TYR A 71 6.38 0.29 -3.41
C TYR A 71 7.57 -0.55 -2.92
N VAL A 72 7.54 -1.87 -3.09
CA VAL A 72 8.65 -2.77 -2.71
C VAL A 72 9.92 -2.45 -3.48
N TYR A 73 9.81 -2.15 -4.78
CA TYR A 73 10.95 -1.67 -5.58
C TYR A 73 11.58 -0.40 -4.98
N LEU A 74 10.73 0.53 -4.51
CA LEU A 74 11.16 1.80 -3.94
C LEU A 74 11.90 1.59 -2.61
N ILE A 75 11.38 0.75 -1.73
CA ILE A 75 11.98 0.47 -0.41
C ILE A 75 13.02 -0.66 -0.42
N SER A 76 13.20 -1.37 -1.53
CA SER A 76 14.13 -2.50 -1.66
C SER A 76 15.56 -2.19 -1.21
N ASP A 77 16.00 -0.94 -1.36
CA ASP A 77 17.35 -0.56 -0.93
C ASP A 77 17.46 -0.36 0.58
N ILE A 78 16.38 0.01 1.28
CA ILE A 78 16.33 0.02 2.75
C ILE A 78 16.66 -1.38 3.27
N ILE A 79 16.21 -2.39 2.54
CA ILE A 79 16.39 -3.81 2.84
C ILE A 79 17.79 -4.31 2.40
N ILE A 80 18.21 -3.95 1.18
CA ILE A 80 19.39 -4.54 0.52
C ILE A 80 20.69 -3.83 0.91
N SER A 81 20.70 -2.50 1.10
CA SER A 81 21.94 -1.75 1.35
C SER A 81 22.66 -2.21 2.60
N ASP A 82 21.89 -2.65 3.60
CA ASP A 82 22.40 -3.04 4.89
C ASP A 82 22.83 -4.52 4.91
N CYS A 83 22.10 -5.39 4.17
CA CYS A 83 22.41 -6.82 4.09
C CYS A 83 23.60 -7.14 3.17
N LYS A 84 23.68 -6.50 1.98
CA LYS A 84 24.66 -6.91 0.93
C LYS A 84 26.12 -6.61 1.25
N ALA A 85 26.38 -5.71 2.18
CA ALA A 85 27.71 -5.17 2.38
C ALA A 85 28.34 -5.55 3.72
N GLY A 86 27.68 -6.40 4.52
CA GLY A 86 28.11 -6.67 5.90
C GLY A 86 28.13 -5.42 6.80
N TYR A 87 27.78 -4.24 6.27
CA TYR A 87 27.73 -2.97 6.99
C TYR A 87 26.73 -3.01 8.13
N ILE A 88 25.72 -3.88 8.11
CA ILE A 88 24.84 -4.09 9.26
C ILE A 88 25.66 -4.46 10.50
N ASN A 89 26.69 -5.30 10.38
CA ASN A 89 27.53 -5.69 11.52
C ASN A 89 28.37 -4.51 12.02
N PHE A 90 28.87 -3.66 11.11
CA PHE A 90 29.65 -2.46 11.47
C PHE A 90 28.79 -1.30 12.01
N ILE A 91 27.56 -1.14 11.52
CA ILE A 91 26.61 -0.12 11.99
C ILE A 91 26.00 -0.55 13.32
N LEU A 92 25.66 -1.83 13.48
CA LEU A 92 25.15 -2.39 14.74
C LEU A 92 26.22 -2.52 15.82
N SER A 93 27.52 -2.55 15.46
CA SER A 93 28.62 -2.51 16.45
C SER A 93 28.92 -1.10 16.96
N ARG A 94 28.74 -0.07 16.12
CA ARG A 94 28.98 1.35 16.48
C ARG A 94 27.75 2.09 16.97
N SER A 95 26.55 1.57 16.73
CA SER A 95 25.32 2.18 17.20
C SER A 95 25.16 1.95 18.71
N ASN A 96 25.22 3.03 19.49
CA ASN A 96 24.90 3.00 20.92
C ASN A 96 23.45 2.50 21.19
N ASN A 97 22.59 2.43 20.17
CA ASN A 97 21.23 1.89 20.29
C ASN A 97 20.74 1.22 18.98
N ARG A 98 20.91 -0.10 18.88
CA ARG A 98 20.45 -0.93 17.74
C ARG A 98 18.94 -0.84 17.49
N VAL A 99 18.16 -0.61 18.55
CA VAL A 99 16.72 -0.41 18.44
C VAL A 99 16.41 0.94 17.79
N GLU A 100 17.15 2.00 18.12
CA GLU A 100 17.01 3.30 17.43
C GLU A 100 17.30 3.16 15.92
N TYR A 101 18.24 2.30 15.55
CA TYR A 101 18.55 2.04 14.14
C TYR A 101 17.36 1.36 13.44
N PHE A 102 16.83 0.28 14.02
CA PHE A 102 15.64 -0.39 13.49
C PHE A 102 14.45 0.57 13.39
N LEU A 103 14.16 1.33 14.46
CA LEU A 103 13.08 2.32 14.48
C LEU A 103 13.27 3.40 13.42
N SER A 104 14.51 3.82 13.13
CA SER A 104 14.78 4.77 12.05
C SER A 104 14.33 4.25 10.69
N LYS A 105 14.47 2.94 10.43
CA LYS A 105 14.02 2.32 9.18
C LYS A 105 12.50 2.21 9.13
N VAL A 106 11.85 1.86 10.24
CA VAL A 106 10.38 1.86 10.36
C VAL A 106 9.80 3.25 10.11
N ILE A 107 10.45 4.30 10.61
CA ILE A 107 10.06 5.69 10.36
C ILE A 107 10.23 6.05 8.87
N ILE A 108 11.33 5.63 8.23
CA ILE A 108 11.50 5.84 6.78
C ILE A 108 10.37 5.15 6.01
N ILE A 109 10.03 3.90 6.35
CA ILE A 109 8.89 3.20 5.72
C ILE A 109 7.62 4.03 5.87
N LEU A 110 7.31 4.51 7.09
CA LEU A 110 6.12 5.32 7.34
C LEU A 110 6.07 6.59 6.48
N LEU A 111 7.19 7.31 6.39
CA LEU A 111 7.29 8.49 5.54
C LEU A 111 7.14 8.12 4.06
N THR A 112 7.78 7.05 3.60
CA THR A 112 7.71 6.63 2.20
C THR A 112 6.33 6.11 1.81
N SER A 113 5.60 5.42 2.70
CA SER A 113 4.22 4.98 2.47
C SER A 113 3.30 6.17 2.25
N ASN A 114 3.36 7.17 3.14
CA ASN A 114 2.57 8.39 3.01
C ASN A 114 2.92 9.15 1.73
N LEU A 115 4.20 9.37 1.46
CA LEU A 115 4.65 10.06 0.25
C LEU A 115 4.24 9.32 -1.03
N PHE A 116 4.29 7.99 -1.04
CA PHE A 116 3.90 7.19 -2.20
C PHE A 116 2.39 7.28 -2.48
N ILE A 117 1.55 7.22 -1.45
CA ILE A 117 0.09 7.38 -1.63
C ILE A 117 -0.26 8.82 -2.04
N LEU A 118 0.37 9.83 -1.42
CA LEU A 118 0.21 11.22 -1.84
C LEU A 118 0.63 11.44 -3.30
N LEU A 119 1.73 10.81 -3.73
CA LEU A 119 2.16 10.82 -5.12
C LEU A 119 1.09 10.21 -6.04
N CYS A 120 0.52 9.06 -5.68
CA CYS A 120 -0.56 8.44 -6.45
C CYS A 120 -1.76 9.39 -6.59
N LEU A 121 -2.18 10.04 -5.50
CA LEU A 121 -3.26 11.02 -5.51
C LEU A 121 -2.96 12.22 -6.41
N ILE A 122 -1.76 12.80 -6.31
CA ILE A 122 -1.33 13.93 -7.14
C ILE A 122 -1.35 13.54 -8.62
N ILE A 123 -0.83 12.36 -8.97
CA ILE A 123 -0.84 11.87 -10.35
C ILE A 123 -2.28 11.70 -10.86
N LEU A 124 -3.14 11.04 -10.09
CA LEU A 124 -4.52 10.79 -10.50
C LEU A 124 -5.31 12.08 -10.69
N VAL A 125 -5.16 13.04 -9.77
CA VAL A 125 -5.79 14.37 -9.89
C VAL A 125 -5.25 15.11 -11.12
N SER A 126 -3.93 15.05 -11.37
CA SER A 126 -3.31 15.67 -12.55
C SER A 126 -3.84 15.09 -13.86
N ILE A 127 -4.01 13.75 -13.93
CA ILE A 127 -4.61 13.07 -15.07
C ILE A 127 -6.07 13.50 -15.23
N GLY A 128 -6.84 13.56 -14.15
CA GLY A 128 -8.23 14.03 -14.18
C GLY A 128 -8.34 15.46 -14.73
N MET A 129 -7.44 16.36 -14.32
CA MET A 129 -7.35 17.73 -14.84
C MET A 129 -6.95 17.77 -16.32
N LEU A 130 -5.96 16.97 -16.74
CA LEU A 130 -5.51 16.87 -18.13
C LEU A 130 -6.63 16.43 -19.07
N TYR A 131 -7.51 15.54 -18.61
CA TYR A 131 -8.70 15.10 -19.33
C TYR A 131 -9.94 15.97 -19.09
N ARG A 132 -9.80 17.11 -18.39
CA ARG A 132 -10.89 18.06 -18.10
C ARG A 132 -12.11 17.41 -17.45
N MET A 133 -11.88 16.43 -16.57
CA MET A 133 -12.96 15.81 -15.81
C MET A 133 -13.57 16.85 -14.85
N PRO A 134 -14.91 16.92 -14.74
CA PRO A 134 -15.54 17.90 -13.86
C PRO A 134 -15.41 17.51 -12.38
N PHE A 135 -15.36 18.51 -11.51
CA PHE A 135 -15.41 18.31 -10.05
C PHE A 135 -16.83 18.06 -9.54
N ALA A 136 -17.84 18.57 -10.24
CA ALA A 136 -19.27 18.47 -9.90
C ALA A 136 -20.09 18.03 -11.12
N GLY A 137 -21.28 17.44 -10.92
CA GLY A 137 -22.09 16.87 -12.00
C GLY A 137 -22.92 15.67 -11.55
N GLY A 138 -23.30 14.79 -12.49
CA GLY A 138 -24.09 13.57 -12.22
C GLY A 138 -23.45 12.64 -11.17
N ASN A 139 -24.27 11.93 -10.40
CA ASN A 139 -23.78 11.04 -9.35
C ASN A 139 -23.35 9.70 -9.95
N TYR A 140 -22.05 9.42 -9.91
CA TYR A 140 -21.51 8.10 -10.21
C TYR A 140 -20.99 7.45 -8.92
N ASN A 141 -20.41 6.26 -9.06
CA ASN A 141 -20.23 5.27 -8.00
C ASN A 141 -19.74 5.83 -6.65
N ILE A 142 -18.76 6.74 -6.56
CA ILE A 142 -18.29 7.22 -5.26
C ILE A 142 -19.30 8.15 -4.57
N VAL A 143 -19.94 9.03 -5.34
CA VAL A 143 -20.94 9.96 -4.81
C VAL A 143 -22.21 9.17 -4.45
N TYR A 144 -22.53 8.16 -5.25
CA TYR A 144 -23.62 7.24 -4.96
C TYR A 144 -23.35 6.44 -3.68
N ILE A 145 -22.16 5.82 -3.55
CA ILE A 145 -21.73 5.11 -2.35
C ILE A 145 -21.77 6.03 -1.14
N ALA A 146 -21.18 7.22 -1.23
CA ALA A 146 -21.16 8.25 -0.20
C ALA A 146 -22.59 8.60 0.28
N ILE A 147 -23.48 8.96 -0.66
CA ILE A 147 -24.86 9.32 -0.34
C ILE A 147 -25.60 8.14 0.31
N LYS A 148 -25.44 6.93 -0.20
CA LYS A 148 -26.13 5.74 0.32
C LYS A 148 -25.59 5.23 1.65
N SER A 149 -24.30 5.44 1.92
CA SER A 149 -23.70 5.12 3.22
C SER A 149 -23.89 6.24 4.25
N GLY A 150 -24.43 7.40 3.85
CA GLY A 150 -24.54 8.58 4.72
C GLY A 150 -23.20 9.27 5.00
N GLU A 151 -22.17 8.97 4.19
CA GLU A 151 -20.82 9.51 4.37
C GLU A 151 -20.50 10.57 3.31
N GLY A 152 -19.59 11.50 3.62
CA GLY A 152 -19.05 12.41 2.62
C GLY A 152 -17.98 11.73 1.74
N VAL A 153 -17.83 12.21 0.50
CA VAL A 153 -16.76 11.77 -0.45
C VAL A 153 -15.37 11.84 0.19
N LEU A 154 -15.09 12.90 0.94
CA LEU A 154 -13.83 13.06 1.67
C LEU A 154 -13.63 11.99 2.76
N GLY A 155 -14.70 11.55 3.42
CA GLY A 155 -14.64 10.50 4.43
C GLY A 155 -14.25 9.14 3.83
N LEU A 156 -14.83 8.79 2.67
CA LEU A 156 -14.46 7.58 1.93
C LEU A 156 -13.01 7.62 1.45
N LEU A 157 -12.57 8.76 0.90
CA LEU A 157 -11.18 8.94 0.46
C LEU A 157 -10.19 8.86 1.63
N ALA A 158 -10.54 9.42 2.79
CA ALA A 158 -9.71 9.33 4.00
C ALA A 158 -9.58 7.88 4.49
N LYS A 159 -10.66 7.10 4.44
CA LYS A 159 -10.62 5.66 4.77
C LYS A 159 -9.76 4.87 3.79
N GLN A 160 -9.94 5.07 2.48
CA GLN A 160 -9.12 4.43 1.45
C GLN A 160 -7.65 4.77 1.65
N TYR A 161 -7.32 6.05 1.84
CA TYR A 161 -5.97 6.51 2.14
C TYR A 161 -5.39 5.82 3.37
N GLY A 162 -6.15 5.80 4.48
CA GLY A 162 -5.71 5.19 5.74
C GLY A 162 -5.38 3.71 5.60
N LEU A 163 -6.27 2.94 4.96
CA LEU A 163 -6.05 1.51 4.74
C LEU A 163 -4.83 1.25 3.84
N MET A 164 -4.68 2.00 2.74
CA MET A 164 -3.53 1.86 1.85
C MET A 164 -2.21 2.19 2.54
N VAL A 165 -2.15 3.27 3.34
CA VAL A 165 -0.94 3.62 4.09
C VAL A 165 -0.59 2.55 5.12
N LEU A 166 -1.58 2.03 5.83
CA LEU A 166 -1.37 0.95 6.80
C LEU A 166 -0.89 -0.34 6.11
N GLU A 167 -1.45 -0.70 4.96
CA GLU A 167 -1.02 -1.87 4.20
C GLU A 167 0.44 -1.75 3.73
N LEU A 168 0.80 -0.60 3.14
CA LEU A 168 2.19 -0.34 2.73
C LEU A 168 3.14 -0.29 3.93
N GLN A 169 2.71 0.28 5.05
CA GLN A 169 3.48 0.27 6.30
C GLN A 169 3.72 -1.15 6.80
N PHE A 170 2.70 -1.99 6.80
CA PHE A 170 2.81 -3.40 7.16
C PHE A 170 3.81 -4.08 6.22
N MET A 171 3.59 -3.99 4.91
CA MET A 171 4.45 -4.62 3.90
C MET A 171 5.92 -4.24 4.09
N GLY A 172 6.22 -2.95 4.19
CA GLY A 172 7.60 -2.50 4.34
C GLY A 172 8.22 -2.97 5.65
N THR A 173 7.48 -2.88 6.76
CA THR A 173 7.99 -3.28 8.08
C THR A 173 8.23 -4.79 8.13
N PHE A 174 7.28 -5.57 7.59
CA PHE A 174 7.38 -7.01 7.47
C PHE A 174 8.61 -7.42 6.66
N MET A 175 8.86 -6.80 5.51
CA MET A 175 10.03 -7.10 4.69
C MET A 175 11.36 -6.77 5.38
N ILE A 176 11.44 -5.69 6.16
CA ILE A 176 12.63 -5.42 6.98
C ILE A 176 12.88 -6.57 7.95
N ILE A 177 11.84 -7.03 8.65
CA ILE A 177 11.97 -8.10 9.65
C ILE A 177 12.38 -9.41 8.99
N MET A 178 11.73 -9.78 7.89
CA MET A 178 12.09 -10.98 7.14
C MET A 178 13.54 -10.94 6.67
N SER A 179 14.02 -9.76 6.26
CA SER A 179 15.44 -9.56 5.90
C SER A 179 16.37 -9.71 7.11
N LEU A 180 15.99 -9.19 8.28
CA LEU A 180 16.76 -9.35 9.52
C LEU A 180 16.77 -10.79 10.06
N VAL A 181 15.71 -11.55 9.80
CA VAL A 181 15.57 -12.96 10.23
C VAL A 181 16.32 -13.87 9.26
N LEU A 182 16.04 -13.78 7.97
CA LEU A 182 16.54 -14.69 6.93
C LEU A 182 17.89 -14.28 6.34
N ARG A 183 18.39 -13.07 6.63
CA ARG A 183 19.66 -12.50 6.13
C ARG A 183 19.81 -12.44 4.60
N HIS A 184 18.75 -12.72 3.84
CA HIS A 184 18.73 -12.67 2.39
C HIS A 184 17.50 -11.90 1.90
N SER A 185 17.72 -10.96 0.98
CA SER A 185 16.65 -10.12 0.44
C SER A 185 15.75 -10.82 -0.57
N ILE A 186 16.19 -11.96 -1.14
CA ILE A 186 15.42 -12.70 -2.15
C ILE A 186 14.09 -13.22 -1.60
N TYR A 187 14.06 -13.62 -0.33
CA TYR A 187 12.85 -14.12 0.33
C TYR A 187 11.74 -13.08 0.41
N ASN A 188 12.06 -11.78 0.45
CA ASN A 188 11.02 -10.75 0.44
C ASN A 188 10.24 -10.73 -0.88
N TYR A 189 10.91 -10.99 -2.00
CA TYR A 189 10.26 -11.06 -3.31
C TYR A 189 9.40 -12.32 -3.44
N ILE A 190 9.87 -13.45 -2.89
CA ILE A 190 9.09 -14.69 -2.84
C ILE A 190 7.83 -14.49 -2.00
N ILE A 191 7.94 -13.88 -0.81
CA ILE A 191 6.79 -13.63 0.06
C ILE A 191 5.83 -12.62 -0.56
N LEU A 192 6.35 -11.56 -1.21
CA LEU A 192 5.51 -10.64 -1.99
C LEU A 192 4.70 -11.38 -3.05
N PHE A 193 5.34 -12.27 -3.81
CA PHE A 193 4.66 -13.07 -4.81
C PHE A 193 3.58 -13.96 -4.19
N LEU A 194 3.84 -14.59 -3.04
CA LEU A 194 2.85 -15.38 -2.31
C LEU A 194 1.65 -14.53 -1.85
N PHE A 195 1.88 -13.31 -1.34
CA PHE A 195 0.80 -12.39 -1.00
C PHE A 195 -0.02 -12.00 -2.24
N ILE A 196 0.62 -11.72 -3.37
CA ILE A 196 -0.07 -11.41 -4.63
C ILE A 196 -0.97 -12.58 -5.06
N VAL A 197 -0.45 -13.81 -5.06
CA VAL A 197 -1.20 -15.01 -5.48
C VAL A 197 -2.37 -15.28 -4.53
N GLU A 198 -2.15 -15.17 -3.22
CA GLU A 198 -3.21 -15.37 -2.22
C GLU A 198 -4.30 -14.30 -2.34
N SER A 199 -3.93 -13.03 -2.44
CA SER A 199 -4.90 -11.94 -2.61
C SER A 199 -5.63 -12.00 -3.94
N HIS A 200 -4.97 -12.41 -5.03
CA HIS A 200 -5.63 -12.67 -6.29
C HIS A 200 -6.71 -13.75 -6.15
N HIS A 201 -6.37 -14.90 -5.55
CA HIS A 201 -7.34 -15.97 -5.32
C HIS A 201 -8.51 -15.49 -4.45
N THR A 202 -8.22 -14.74 -3.39
CA THR A 202 -9.23 -14.25 -2.45
C THR A 202 -10.16 -13.20 -3.07
N ILE A 203 -9.68 -12.38 -4.01
CA ILE A 203 -10.49 -11.33 -4.65
C ILE A 203 -11.24 -11.84 -5.87
N PHE A 204 -10.66 -12.72 -6.68
CA PHE A 204 -11.28 -13.15 -7.93
C PHE A 204 -11.97 -14.53 -7.87
N ASN A 205 -11.60 -15.40 -6.92
CA ASN A 205 -12.16 -16.76 -6.83
C ASN A 205 -13.02 -17.00 -5.58
N SER A 206 -12.61 -16.50 -4.41
CA SER A 206 -13.33 -16.79 -3.15
C SER A 206 -13.18 -15.69 -2.10
N HIS A 207 -14.26 -14.95 -1.88
CA HIS A 207 -14.30 -13.83 -0.93
C HIS A 207 -14.23 -14.22 0.55
N LYS A 208 -14.37 -15.52 0.88
CA LYS A 208 -14.41 -16.02 2.26
C LYS A 208 -13.13 -15.69 3.05
N ARG A 209 -12.00 -15.54 2.37
CA ARG A 209 -10.68 -15.28 2.96
C ARG A 209 -10.28 -13.80 2.96
N LEU A 210 -11.16 -12.89 2.52
CA LEU A 210 -10.89 -11.45 2.56
C LEU A 210 -10.41 -10.94 3.93
N PRO A 211 -10.94 -11.42 5.08
CA PRO A 211 -10.47 -10.95 6.39
C PRO A 211 -9.00 -11.26 6.69
N ILE A 212 -8.42 -12.30 6.08
CA ILE A 212 -7.04 -12.72 6.38
C ILE A 212 -6.04 -12.35 5.27
N SER A 213 -6.53 -11.99 4.09
CA SER A 213 -5.67 -11.65 2.96
C SER A 213 -5.07 -10.26 3.13
N VAL A 214 -3.74 -10.16 3.12
CA VAL A 214 -3.05 -8.91 3.46
C VAL A 214 -3.32 -7.80 2.45
N LEU A 215 -3.16 -8.07 1.15
CA LEU A 215 -3.26 -7.03 0.12
C LEU A 215 -4.73 -6.71 -0.23
N SER A 216 -5.70 -7.49 0.25
CA SER A 216 -7.11 -7.14 0.07
C SER A 216 -7.60 -6.13 1.11
N GLN A 217 -6.84 -5.88 2.18
CA GLN A 217 -7.27 -5.01 3.27
C GLN A 217 -7.43 -3.55 2.83
N SER A 218 -6.67 -3.11 1.82
CA SER A 218 -6.78 -1.76 1.23
C SER A 218 -7.94 -1.58 0.25
N SER A 219 -8.70 -2.63 -0.07
CA SER A 219 -9.78 -2.55 -1.05
C SER A 219 -11.12 -2.21 -0.41
N ILE A 220 -11.42 -0.91 -0.31
CA ILE A 220 -12.68 -0.43 0.30
C ILE A 220 -13.94 -1.01 -0.36
N TYR A 221 -13.87 -1.40 -1.64
CA TYR A 221 -14.99 -2.02 -2.35
C TYR A 221 -15.48 -3.30 -1.71
N PHE A 222 -14.60 -4.08 -1.08
CA PHE A 222 -15.03 -5.34 -0.47
C PHE A 222 -15.54 -5.16 0.96
N HIS A 223 -15.31 -4.01 1.60
CA HIS A 223 -15.77 -3.78 2.96
C HIS A 223 -17.26 -3.50 3.05
N ILE A 224 -17.85 -3.88 4.18
CA ILE A 224 -19.20 -3.48 4.54
C ILE A 224 -19.24 -2.00 4.99
N PRO A 225 -20.24 -1.21 4.56
CA PRO A 225 -21.38 -1.58 3.71
C PRO A 225 -21.13 -1.41 2.19
N TYR A 226 -19.93 -0.98 1.79
CA TYR A 226 -19.62 -0.52 0.44
C TYR A 226 -19.79 -1.58 -0.64
N HIS A 227 -19.50 -2.84 -0.34
CA HIS A 227 -19.59 -3.96 -1.30
C HIS A 227 -20.97 -4.12 -1.93
N LYS A 228 -22.05 -3.72 -1.23
CA LYS A 228 -23.43 -3.81 -1.73
C LYS A 228 -23.74 -2.83 -2.86
N TYR A 229 -22.90 -1.81 -3.01
CA TYR A 229 -23.07 -0.73 -3.97
C TYR A 229 -22.14 -0.87 -5.17
N VAL A 230 -21.28 -1.90 -5.17
CA VAL A 230 -20.38 -2.18 -6.30
C VAL A 230 -21.07 -3.13 -7.27
N VAL A 231 -20.90 -2.90 -8.57
CA VAL A 231 -21.49 -3.69 -9.66
C VAL A 231 -20.76 -5.04 -9.88
N ILE A 232 -20.07 -5.56 -8.86
CA ILE A 232 -19.41 -6.87 -8.95
C ILE A 232 -20.50 -7.93 -8.69
N LYS A 233 -20.65 -8.84 -9.65
CA LYS A 233 -21.82 -9.73 -9.80
C LYS A 233 -21.98 -10.85 -8.76
N ASP A 234 -21.08 -11.01 -7.80
CA ASP A 234 -21.20 -12.10 -6.81
C ASP A 234 -20.48 -11.76 -5.49
N VAL A 235 -21.15 -10.99 -4.64
CA VAL A 235 -20.60 -10.52 -3.35
C VAL A 235 -21.19 -11.28 -2.15
N SER A 236 -21.99 -12.33 -2.41
CA SER A 236 -22.70 -13.12 -1.38
C SER A 236 -21.79 -13.74 -0.34
N ASP A 237 -20.53 -13.97 -0.71
CA ASP A 237 -19.55 -14.71 0.08
C ASP A 237 -18.61 -13.79 0.89
N VAL A 238 -18.82 -12.47 0.85
CA VAL A 238 -18.05 -11.53 1.68
C VAL A 238 -18.46 -11.69 3.15
N PRO A 239 -17.51 -12.03 4.06
CA PRO A 239 -17.83 -12.21 5.46
C PRO A 239 -18.34 -10.91 6.10
N ASN A 240 -19.39 -11.01 6.93
CA ASN A 240 -19.97 -9.84 7.62
C ASN A 240 -19.00 -9.09 8.55
N ILE A 241 -17.90 -9.74 8.92
CA ILE A 241 -16.83 -9.15 9.74
C ILE A 241 -15.92 -8.21 8.95
N PHE A 242 -15.92 -8.27 7.61
CA PHE A 242 -15.00 -7.52 6.78
C PHE A 242 -15.44 -6.05 6.64
N THR A 243 -15.07 -5.26 7.64
CA THR A 243 -15.36 -3.83 7.75
C THR A 243 -14.06 -3.02 7.71
N VAL A 244 -14.12 -1.73 7.38
CA VAL A 244 -12.94 -0.84 7.42
C VAL A 244 -12.30 -0.84 8.81
N GLN A 245 -13.12 -0.88 9.86
CA GLN A 245 -12.64 -0.94 11.24
C GLN A 245 -11.87 -2.24 11.51
N TYR A 246 -12.39 -3.39 11.04
CA TYR A 246 -11.71 -4.67 11.16
C TYR A 246 -10.33 -4.62 10.46
N SER A 247 -10.28 -4.19 9.20
CA SER A 247 -9.02 -4.11 8.44
C SER A 247 -8.02 -3.14 9.06
N THR A 248 -8.49 -2.03 9.61
CA THR A 248 -7.65 -1.09 10.35
C THR A 248 -7.03 -1.76 11.58
N ILE A 249 -7.83 -2.43 12.41
CA ILE A 249 -7.34 -3.13 13.60
C ILE A 249 -6.38 -4.26 13.19
N PHE A 250 -6.74 -5.06 12.20
CA PHE A 250 -5.93 -6.14 11.68
C PHE A 250 -4.54 -5.67 11.24
N LEU A 251 -4.46 -4.64 10.39
CA LEU A 251 -3.19 -4.08 9.94
C LEU A 251 -2.39 -3.46 11.08
N VAL A 252 -3.02 -2.73 12.01
CA VAL A 252 -2.34 -2.15 13.18
C VAL A 252 -1.76 -3.24 14.07
N VAL A 253 -2.49 -4.33 14.32
CA VAL A 253 -1.99 -5.48 15.10
C VAL A 253 -0.80 -6.12 14.39
N LEU A 254 -0.89 -6.38 13.08
CA LEU A 254 0.22 -6.95 12.31
C LEU A 254 1.46 -6.05 12.32
N ILE A 255 1.30 -4.74 12.14
CA ILE A 255 2.40 -3.76 12.24
C ILE A 255 3.02 -3.80 13.64
N SER A 256 2.19 -3.86 14.68
CA SER A 256 2.66 -3.86 16.07
C SER A 256 3.46 -5.13 16.40
N ILE A 257 2.97 -6.29 15.96
CA ILE A 257 3.70 -7.58 16.05
C ILE A 257 5.03 -7.47 15.31
N CYS A 258 5.02 -6.93 14.10
CA CYS A 258 6.23 -6.72 13.31
C CYS A 258 7.25 -5.84 14.06
N ILE A 259 6.83 -4.66 14.54
CA ILE A 259 7.72 -3.75 15.28
C ILE A 259 8.26 -4.43 16.54
N ALA A 260 7.43 -5.15 17.30
CA ALA A 260 7.86 -5.88 18.49
C ALA A 260 8.92 -6.95 18.15
N MET A 261 8.67 -7.78 17.13
CA MET A 261 9.61 -8.79 16.64
C MET A 261 10.93 -8.16 16.18
N GLY A 262 10.86 -7.07 15.43
CA GLY A 262 12.04 -6.34 14.95
C GLY A 262 12.86 -5.73 16.08
N CYS A 263 12.22 -5.15 17.09
CA CYS A 263 12.87 -4.65 18.30
C CYS A 263 13.58 -5.77 19.08
N ILE A 264 12.92 -6.92 19.27
CA ILE A 264 13.51 -8.09 19.95
C ILE A 264 14.72 -8.60 19.15
N ARG A 265 14.58 -8.74 17.83
CA ARG A 265 15.65 -9.23 16.96
C ARG A 265 16.84 -8.27 16.93
N ALA A 266 16.59 -6.96 16.82
CA ALA A 266 17.63 -5.93 16.83
C ALA A 266 18.40 -5.90 18.17
N LYS A 267 17.74 -6.16 19.30
CA LYS A 267 18.41 -6.32 20.62
C LYS A 267 19.28 -7.57 20.65
N LYS A 268 18.76 -8.71 20.18
CA LYS A 268 19.42 -10.03 20.22
C LYS A 268 20.50 -10.24 19.15
N MET A 269 20.71 -9.29 18.23
CA MET A 269 21.81 -9.36 17.27
C MET A 269 23.14 -9.18 18.01
N CYS A 270 23.67 -10.24 18.61
CA CYS A 270 25.06 -10.27 19.06
C CYS A 270 25.98 -10.16 17.83
N LEU A 271 27.03 -9.36 17.97
CA LEU A 271 28.19 -9.45 17.11
C LEU A 271 28.80 -10.82 17.41
N SER A 272 28.56 -11.83 16.58
CA SER A 272 29.51 -12.93 16.52
C SER A 272 30.78 -12.35 15.91
N SER A 273 31.74 -12.00 16.77
CA SER A 273 33.09 -12.51 16.54
C SER A 273 33.00 -14.03 16.44
N GLU A 274 33.78 -14.63 15.53
CA GLU A 274 33.83 -16.08 15.20
C GLU A 274 32.86 -16.44 14.06
N GLU A 275 33.30 -16.86 12.86
CA GLU A 275 34.60 -17.33 12.34
C GLU A 275 34.93 -16.69 10.98
#